data_AF-A0A8H5GPZ6-F1
#
_entry.id   AF-A0A8H5GPZ6-F1
#
_cell.length_a   1.000
_cell.length_b   1.000
_cell.length_c   1.000
_cell.angle_alpha   90.00
_cell.angle_beta   90.00
_cell.angle_gamma   90.00
#
_symmetry.space_group_name_H-M   'P 1'
#
loop_
_entity.id
_entity.type
_entity.pdbx_description
1 polymer ?
#
loop_
_entity_poly.entity_id
_entity_poly.type
_entity_poly.pdbx_seq_one_letter_code
_entity_poly.pdbx_strand_id
1 'polypeptide(L)'
;MPLCTNRFPLPGSPSTCTLDTAIVPLPSICFIAVVLAVLRFYTSNERIVETPATPRWLHFLYFALVIAAFAMSLLEIARLVAENLGVGLLPITSVALVFALIIIWKERKMRTQTMAGILAAYWLFLTVVETVKSVRLHVLEEKLPTTAKDSKYPSSDQFLDNVVMLGLFLVFFLYEIFTIGRTYMTAEASKPYKSIQLRGVR
;
A
#
# COMPACT_ATOMS: atom_id res chain seq x y z
N MET A 1 25.61 -7.01 12.73
CA MET A 1 26.03 -6.09 11.66
C MET A 1 25.50 -4.71 12.00
N PRO A 2 26.31 -3.63 11.95
CA PRO A 2 25.82 -2.30 12.26
C PRO A 2 24.80 -1.92 11.17
N LEU A 3 23.56 -1.65 11.58
CA LEU A 3 22.42 -1.48 10.68
C LEU A 3 22.47 -0.21 9.81
N CYS A 4 23.49 0.65 9.94
CA CYS A 4 23.52 1.96 9.27
C CYS A 4 24.95 2.53 9.07
N THR A 5 26.00 1.71 8.88
CA THR A 5 27.40 2.18 8.93
C THR A 5 27.75 3.24 7.87
N ASN A 6 27.07 3.23 6.72
CA ASN A 6 27.36 4.08 5.56
C ASN A 6 26.29 5.16 5.28
N ARG A 7 25.46 5.55 6.27
CA ARG A 7 24.37 6.53 6.05
C ARG A 7 24.80 7.96 6.38
N PHE A 8 24.39 8.90 5.53
CA PHE A 8 24.62 10.33 5.74
C PHE A 8 23.62 10.93 6.74
N PRO A 9 24.09 11.60 7.81
CA PRO A 9 23.21 12.32 8.71
C PRO A 9 22.66 13.58 8.04
N LEU A 10 21.33 13.70 7.96
CA LEU A 10 20.66 14.95 7.57
C LEU A 10 20.25 15.72 8.84
N PRO A 11 20.52 17.03 8.95
CA PRO A 11 20.09 17.81 10.10
C PRO A 11 18.55 17.93 10.14
N GLY A 12 17.96 17.80 11.34
CA GLY A 12 16.56 18.13 11.62
C GLY A 12 15.49 17.04 11.39
N SER A 13 15.84 15.75 11.26
CA SER A 13 14.85 14.67 11.15
C SER A 13 15.38 13.32 11.66
N PRO A 14 14.52 12.29 11.83
CA PRO A 14 15.00 10.92 11.93
C PRO A 14 15.97 10.61 10.78
N SER A 15 17.05 9.90 11.10
CA SER A 15 17.98 9.43 10.08
C SER A 15 17.21 8.61 9.04
N THR A 16 17.64 8.62 7.77
CA THR A 16 16.97 7.82 6.74
C THR A 16 16.99 6.32 7.08
N CYS A 17 17.95 5.88 7.90
CA CYS A 17 17.96 4.54 8.48
C CYS A 17 16.82 4.31 9.50
N THR A 18 16.54 5.27 10.39
CA THR A 18 15.38 5.20 11.32
C THR A 18 14.07 5.14 10.54
N LEU A 19 13.99 5.86 9.44
CA LEU A 19 12.81 5.87 8.59
C LEU A 19 12.58 4.48 7.95
N ASP A 20 13.62 3.89 7.36
CA ASP A 20 13.56 2.57 6.71
C ASP A 20 13.40 1.41 7.70
N THR A 21 13.90 1.56 8.93
CA THR A 21 13.84 0.51 9.97
C THR A 21 12.58 0.56 10.82
N ALA A 22 12.06 1.75 11.12
CA ALA A 22 10.99 1.90 12.10
C ALA A 22 9.69 2.45 11.49
N ILE A 23 9.75 3.36 10.51
CA ILE A 23 8.56 4.08 10.04
C ILE A 23 7.93 3.38 8.82
N VAL A 24 8.73 3.05 7.81
CA VAL A 24 8.31 2.34 6.58
C VAL A 24 7.58 1.01 6.82
N PRO A 25 7.98 0.15 7.78
CA PRO A 25 7.28 -1.12 8.00
C PRO A 25 5.98 -0.97 8.82
N LEU A 26 5.70 0.17 9.46
CA LEU A 26 4.51 0.33 10.32
C LEU A 26 3.18 0.03 9.60
N PRO A 27 2.91 0.56 8.40
CA PRO A 27 1.70 0.22 7.66
C PRO A 27 1.54 -1.28 7.45
N SER A 28 2.65 -1.97 7.19
CA SER A 28 2.68 -3.40 6.92
C SER A 28 2.44 -4.24 8.17
N ILE A 29 3.00 -3.84 9.32
CA ILE A 29 2.75 -4.48 10.61
C ILE A 29 1.27 -4.31 11.01
N CYS A 30 0.75 -3.08 10.92
CA CYS A 30 -0.65 -2.78 11.20
C CYS A 30 -1.58 -3.58 10.29
N PHE A 31 -1.29 -3.63 8.98
CA PHE A 31 -2.07 -4.40 8.02
C PHE A 31 -2.12 -5.88 8.35
N ILE A 32 -0.96 -6.52 8.60
CA ILE A 32 -0.91 -7.94 8.97
C ILE A 32 -1.73 -8.19 10.24
N ALA A 33 -1.56 -7.35 11.27
CA ALA A 33 -2.31 -7.47 12.52
C ALA A 33 -3.84 -7.37 12.31
N VAL A 34 -4.29 -6.40 11.51
CA VAL A 34 -5.72 -6.22 11.19
C VAL A 34 -6.25 -7.40 10.37
N VAL A 35 -5.52 -7.85 9.35
CA VAL A 35 -5.92 -9.01 8.54
C VAL A 35 -6.07 -10.25 9.41
N LEU A 36 -5.10 -10.53 10.29
CA LEU A 36 -5.17 -11.67 11.21
C LEU A 36 -6.34 -11.55 12.20
N ALA A 37 -6.60 -10.35 12.73
CA ALA A 37 -7.74 -10.11 13.60
C ALA A 37 -9.07 -10.35 12.87
N VAL A 38 -9.23 -9.82 11.66
CA VAL A 38 -10.44 -9.99 10.85
C VAL A 38 -10.63 -11.46 10.46
N LEU A 39 -9.57 -12.16 10.04
CA LEU A 39 -9.66 -13.60 9.75
C LEU A 39 -10.08 -14.42 10.99
N ARG A 40 -9.70 -13.99 12.20
CA ARG A 40 -10.05 -14.68 13.45
C ARG A 40 -11.47 -14.39 13.93
N PHE A 41 -11.94 -13.15 13.78
CA PHE A 41 -13.21 -12.70 14.37
C PHE A 41 -14.37 -12.61 13.38
N TYR A 42 -14.10 -12.56 12.07
CA TYR A 42 -15.06 -12.13 11.05
C TYR A 42 -15.52 -13.27 10.13
N THR A 43 -15.71 -14.48 10.67
CA THR A 43 -16.10 -15.67 9.89
C THR A 43 -17.62 -15.89 9.74
N SER A 44 -18.49 -15.09 10.35
CA SER A 44 -19.91 -15.50 10.51
C SER A 44 -20.99 -14.58 9.93
N ASN A 45 -20.71 -13.35 9.46
CA ASN A 45 -21.81 -12.43 9.11
C ASN A 45 -21.56 -11.40 7.99
N GLU A 46 -20.58 -11.60 7.10
CA GLU A 46 -20.45 -10.72 5.95
C GLU A 46 -21.60 -10.96 4.97
N ARG A 47 -22.36 -9.90 4.70
CA ARG A 47 -23.19 -9.85 3.51
C ARG A 47 -22.24 -9.92 2.32
N ILE A 48 -22.19 -11.08 1.68
CA ILE A 48 -21.58 -11.27 0.36
C ILE A 48 -22.38 -10.35 -0.57
N VAL A 49 -21.93 -9.11 -0.72
CA VAL A 49 -22.46 -8.21 -1.72
C VAL A 49 -21.80 -8.66 -3.01
N GLU A 50 -22.58 -9.27 -3.91
CA GLU A 50 -22.16 -9.44 -5.29
C GLU A 50 -21.90 -8.05 -5.87
N THR A 51 -20.64 -7.66 -5.86
CA THR A 51 -20.24 -6.37 -6.40
C THR A 51 -20.41 -6.42 -7.92
N PRO A 52 -20.97 -5.37 -8.54
CA PRO A 52 -21.06 -5.30 -10.00
C PRO A 52 -19.65 -5.42 -10.57
N ALA A 53 -19.43 -6.46 -11.39
CA ALA A 53 -18.12 -6.87 -11.86
C ALA A 53 -17.34 -5.68 -12.42
N THR A 54 -16.32 -5.21 -11.68
CA THR A 54 -15.23 -4.42 -12.28
C THR A 54 -14.78 -5.14 -13.55
N PRO A 55 -14.55 -4.41 -14.66
CA PRO A 55 -14.22 -5.06 -15.90
C PRO A 55 -12.96 -5.91 -15.71
N ARG A 56 -13.00 -7.16 -16.18
CA ARG A 56 -11.97 -8.18 -15.86
C ARG A 56 -10.55 -7.70 -16.20
N TRP A 57 -10.40 -6.95 -17.29
CA TRP A 57 -9.11 -6.39 -17.72
C TRP A 57 -8.51 -5.44 -16.68
N LEU A 58 -9.33 -4.64 -16.00
CA LEU A 58 -8.87 -3.68 -15.00
C LEU A 58 -8.41 -4.40 -13.73
N HIS A 59 -9.08 -5.48 -13.34
CA HIS A 59 -8.63 -6.32 -12.22
C HIS A 59 -7.31 -7.05 -12.55
N PHE A 60 -7.13 -7.52 -13.79
CA PHE A 60 -5.85 -8.08 -14.23
C PHE A 60 -4.74 -7.04 -14.25
N LEU A 61 -5.02 -5.83 -14.73
CA LEU A 61 -4.07 -4.72 -14.71
C LEU A 61 -3.67 -4.39 -13.27
N TYR A 62 -4.65 -4.24 -12.37
CA TYR A 62 -4.41 -4.00 -10.95
C TYR A 62 -3.54 -5.10 -10.33
N PHE A 63 -3.90 -6.37 -10.54
CA PHE A 63 -3.14 -7.51 -10.04
C PHE A 63 -1.70 -7.53 -10.57
N ALA A 64 -1.50 -7.27 -11.86
CA ALA A 64 -0.17 -7.18 -12.48
C ALA A 64 0.66 -6.02 -11.89
N LEU A 65 0.04 -4.87 -11.62
CA LEU A 65 0.71 -3.74 -10.99
C LEU A 65 1.12 -4.04 -9.54
N VAL A 66 0.30 -4.76 -8.76
CA VAL A 66 0.69 -5.18 -7.39
C VAL A 66 1.87 -6.16 -7.44
N ILE A 67 1.92 -7.07 -8.42
CA ILE A 67 3.11 -7.92 -8.65
C ILE A 67 4.34 -7.07 -8.98
N ALA A 68 4.18 -6.05 -9.83
CA ALA A 68 5.27 -5.13 -10.15
C ALA A 68 5.75 -4.37 -8.90
N ALA A 69 4.84 -3.91 -8.03
CA ALA A 69 5.19 -3.27 -6.77
C ALA A 69 5.96 -4.22 -5.82
N PHE A 70 5.55 -5.49 -5.76
CA PHE A 70 6.27 -6.51 -5.00
C PHE A 70 7.68 -6.74 -5.56
N ALA A 71 7.83 -6.83 -6.89
CA ALA A 71 9.14 -6.96 -7.53
C ALA A 71 10.04 -5.74 -7.27
N MET A 72 9.49 -4.51 -7.35
CA MET A 72 10.20 -3.27 -7.02
C MET A 72 10.67 -3.27 -5.56
N SER A 73 9.82 -3.70 -4.62
CA SER A 73 10.21 -3.82 -3.21
C SER A 73 11.38 -4.80 -3.00
N LEU A 74 11.43 -5.90 -3.76
CA LEU A 74 12.55 -6.85 -3.70
C LEU A 74 13.82 -6.26 -4.31
N LEU A 75 13.71 -5.52 -5.42
CA LEU A 75 14.85 -4.83 -6.04
C LEU A 75 15.44 -3.78 -5.12
N GLU A 76 14.60 -2.99 -4.44
CA GLU A 76 15.06 -2.03 -3.44
C GLU A 76 15.83 -2.73 -2.32
N ILE A 77 15.28 -3.80 -1.75
CA ILE A 77 15.96 -4.59 -0.72
C ILE A 77 17.31 -5.09 -1.21
N ALA A 78 17.37 -5.67 -2.41
CA ALA A 78 18.62 -6.18 -2.98
C ALA A 78 19.68 -5.08 -3.15
N ARG A 79 19.28 -3.89 -3.61
CA ARG A 79 20.16 -2.72 -3.77
C ARG A 79 20.63 -2.18 -2.42
N LEU A 80 19.75 -2.12 -1.42
CA LEU A 80 20.09 -1.70 -0.06
C LEU A 80 21.06 -2.67 0.64
N VAL A 81 20.89 -3.98 0.42
CA VAL A 81 21.81 -5.02 0.92
C VAL A 81 23.19 -4.84 0.29
N ALA A 82 23.25 -4.65 -1.04
CA ALA A 82 24.50 -4.55 -1.77
C ALA A 82 25.40 -3.39 -1.28
N GLU A 83 24.80 -2.28 -0.86
CA GLU A 83 25.50 -1.09 -0.36
C GLU A 83 25.60 -1.03 1.18
N ASN A 84 25.17 -2.07 1.89
CA ASN A 84 25.13 -2.12 3.36
C ASN A 84 24.39 -0.92 3.99
N LEU A 85 23.34 -0.42 3.33
CA LEU A 85 22.58 0.77 3.73
C LEU A 85 21.55 0.50 4.85
N GLY A 86 21.50 -0.73 5.34
CA GLY A 86 20.56 -1.20 6.35
C GLY A 86 19.25 -1.67 5.72
N VAL A 87 18.89 -2.92 5.98
CA VAL A 87 17.68 -3.56 5.43
C VAL A 87 16.57 -3.65 6.49
N GLY A 88 16.90 -3.39 7.76
CA GLY A 88 15.95 -3.21 8.85
C GLY A 88 14.78 -4.18 8.85
N LEU A 89 13.58 -3.61 9.00
CA LEU A 89 12.29 -4.29 8.94
C LEU A 89 11.64 -4.19 7.55
N LEU A 90 12.38 -3.70 6.55
CA LEU A 90 11.89 -3.58 5.17
C LEU A 90 11.37 -4.91 4.60
N PRO A 91 11.91 -6.11 4.91
CA PRO A 91 11.33 -7.37 4.46
C PRO A 91 9.88 -7.61 4.93
N ILE A 92 9.43 -6.95 6.01
CA ILE A 92 8.05 -7.06 6.48
C ILE A 92 7.08 -6.42 5.47
N THR A 93 7.49 -5.38 4.74
CA THR A 93 6.64 -4.79 3.70
C THR A 93 6.41 -5.77 2.56
N SER A 94 7.45 -6.51 2.14
CA SER A 94 7.33 -7.58 1.16
C SER A 94 6.35 -8.67 1.63
N VAL A 95 6.39 -9.05 2.90
CA VAL A 95 5.44 -10.03 3.47
C VAL A 95 4.01 -9.49 3.42
N ALA A 96 3.78 -8.24 3.81
CA ALA A 96 2.44 -7.62 3.73
C ALA A 96 1.92 -7.52 2.29
N LEU A 97 2.79 -7.21 1.31
CA LEU A 97 2.45 -7.24 -0.11
C LEU A 97 2.04 -8.64 -0.59
N VAL A 98 2.69 -9.70 -0.10
CA VAL A 98 2.27 -11.09 -0.38
C VAL A 98 0.88 -11.36 0.19
N PHE A 99 0.57 -10.92 1.41
CA PHE A 99 -0.78 -11.03 1.96
C PHE A 99 -1.80 -10.26 1.10
N ALA A 100 -1.49 -9.04 0.68
CA ALA A 100 -2.34 -8.25 -0.20
C ALA A 100 -2.59 -8.98 -1.54
N LEU A 101 -1.55 -9.55 -2.16
CA LEU A 101 -1.66 -10.36 -3.37
C LEU A 101 -2.58 -11.58 -3.18
N ILE A 102 -2.45 -12.30 -2.06
CA ILE A 102 -3.29 -13.45 -1.75
C ILE A 102 -4.76 -13.02 -1.58
N ILE A 103 -5.01 -11.89 -0.91
CA ILE A 103 -6.36 -11.35 -0.74
C ILE A 103 -6.93 -10.99 -2.11
N ILE A 104 -6.24 -10.19 -2.92
CA ILE A 104 -6.69 -9.78 -4.26
C ILE A 104 -6.96 -11.00 -5.15
N TRP A 105 -6.08 -12.01 -5.10
CA TRP A 105 -6.27 -13.25 -5.86
C TRP A 105 -7.53 -14.01 -5.45
N LYS A 106 -7.81 -14.13 -4.15
CA LYS A 106 -9.03 -14.78 -3.64
C LYS A 106 -10.28 -13.98 -3.95
N GLU A 107 -10.20 -12.66 -3.83
CA GLU A 107 -11.31 -11.74 -4.07
C GLU A 107 -11.76 -11.65 -5.53
N ARG A 108 -11.02 -12.26 -6.46
CA ARG A 108 -11.42 -12.38 -7.87
C ARG A 108 -12.84 -12.93 -8.06
N LYS A 109 -13.31 -13.79 -7.14
CA LYS A 109 -14.65 -14.40 -7.18
C LYS A 109 -15.65 -13.74 -6.24
N MET A 110 -15.22 -13.31 -5.06
CA MET A 110 -16.07 -12.68 -4.03
C MET A 110 -15.26 -11.57 -3.38
N ARG A 111 -15.59 -10.32 -3.71
CA ARG A 111 -14.96 -9.13 -3.12
C ARG A 111 -15.85 -8.59 -2.02
N THR A 112 -15.31 -8.44 -0.81
CA THR A 112 -16.10 -7.94 0.33
C THR A 112 -15.74 -6.49 0.62
N GLN A 113 -16.73 -5.68 1.03
CA GLN A 113 -16.51 -4.26 1.28
C GLN A 113 -15.48 -4.02 2.39
N THR A 114 -15.45 -4.90 3.39
CA THR A 114 -14.49 -4.83 4.50
C THR A 114 -13.06 -5.01 4.01
N MET A 115 -12.79 -6.03 3.19
CA MET A 115 -11.45 -6.31 2.66
C MET A 115 -10.98 -5.21 1.70
N ALA A 116 -11.86 -4.72 0.83
CA ALA A 116 -11.57 -3.54 0.01
C ALA A 116 -11.25 -2.30 0.87
N GLY A 117 -11.99 -2.09 1.96
CA GLY A 117 -11.72 -1.01 2.92
C GLY A 117 -10.36 -1.16 3.63
N ILE A 118 -10.00 -2.37 4.05
CA ILE A 118 -8.70 -2.66 4.69
C ILE A 118 -7.57 -2.43 3.70
N LEU A 119 -7.70 -2.88 2.44
CA LEU A 119 -6.73 -2.64 1.38
C LEU A 119 -6.60 -1.14 1.08
N ALA A 120 -7.72 -0.41 0.96
CA ALA A 120 -7.69 1.04 0.76
C ALA A 120 -6.92 1.76 1.88
N ALA A 121 -7.21 1.41 3.14
CA ALA A 121 -6.50 2.00 4.28
C ALA A 121 -5.01 1.65 4.28
N TYR A 122 -4.66 0.42 3.92
CA TYR A 122 -3.27 0.00 3.79
C TYR A 122 -2.51 0.77 2.70
N TRP A 123 -3.09 0.89 1.49
CA TRP A 123 -2.49 1.64 0.39
C TRP A 123 -2.34 3.12 0.70
N LEU A 124 -3.34 3.72 1.36
CA LEU A 124 -3.26 5.10 1.83
C LEU A 124 -2.12 5.28 2.82
N PHE A 125 -2.00 4.40 3.81
CA PHE A 125 -0.98 4.52 4.83
C PHE A 125 0.43 4.31 4.25
N LEU A 126 0.60 3.35 3.33
CA LEU A 126 1.84 3.20 2.56
C LEU A 126 2.16 4.48 1.77
N THR A 127 1.18 5.04 1.07
CA THR A 127 1.36 6.29 0.28
C THR A 127 1.87 7.43 1.18
N VAL A 128 1.29 7.61 2.37
CA VAL A 128 1.72 8.67 3.31
C VAL A 128 3.16 8.46 3.74
N VAL A 129 3.52 7.25 4.19
CA VAL A 129 4.87 6.97 4.68
C VAL A 129 5.90 7.05 3.56
N GLU A 130 5.58 6.52 2.38
CA GLU A 130 6.45 6.56 1.20
C GLU A 130 6.63 7.99 0.67
N THR A 131 5.63 8.86 0.82
CA THR A 131 5.77 10.29 0.53
C THR A 131 6.80 10.93 1.44
N VAL A 132 6.73 10.67 2.75
CA VAL A 132 7.71 11.21 3.71
C VAL A 132 9.11 10.71 3.35
N LYS A 133 9.27 9.42 3.03
CA LYS A 133 10.54 8.85 2.57
C LYS A 133 11.06 9.55 1.32
N SER A 134 10.23 9.67 0.29
CA SER A 134 10.58 10.29 -1.00
C SER A 134 11.01 11.75 -0.83
N VAL A 135 10.32 12.54 -0.01
CA VAL A 135 10.70 13.93 0.30
C VAL A 135 12.08 13.98 0.98
N ARG A 136 12.38 13.05 1.90
CA ARG A 136 13.70 13.01 2.55
C ARG A 136 14.82 12.61 1.59
N LEU A 137 14.55 11.67 0.68
CA LEU A 137 15.51 11.28 -0.36
C LEU A 137 15.78 12.42 -1.33
N HIS A 138 14.77 13.19 -1.71
CA HIS A 138 14.94 14.37 -2.54
C HIS A 138 15.87 15.41 -1.90
N VAL A 139 15.68 15.69 -0.60
CA VAL A 139 16.58 16.59 0.15
C VAL A 139 18.00 16.03 0.26
N LEU A 140 18.15 14.69 0.32
CA LEU A 140 19.46 14.05 0.35
C LEU A 140 20.21 14.23 -0.98
N GLU A 141 19.50 14.03 -2.09
CA GLU A 141 20.02 14.25 -3.45
C GLU A 141 20.48 15.69 -3.66
N GLU A 142 19.69 16.67 -3.20
CA GLU A 142 20.01 18.09 -3.34
C GLU A 142 21.25 18.50 -2.52
N LYS A 143 21.40 17.95 -1.30
CA LYS A 143 22.45 18.38 -0.36
C LYS A 143 23.78 17.65 -0.51
N LEU A 144 23.78 16.39 -0.95
CA LEU A 144 24.99 15.55 -1.03
C LEU A 144 25.10 14.82 -2.40
N PRO A 145 25.11 15.55 -3.53
CA PRO A 145 25.11 14.94 -4.86
C PRO A 145 26.41 14.20 -5.20
N THR A 146 27.55 14.60 -4.63
CA THR A 146 28.87 14.00 -4.94
C THR A 146 29.07 12.68 -4.19
N THR A 147 28.75 12.62 -2.90
CA THR A 147 28.91 11.39 -2.12
C THR A 147 27.90 10.30 -2.51
N ALA A 148 26.78 10.71 -3.12
CA ALA A 148 25.80 9.79 -3.69
C ALA A 148 26.16 9.28 -5.10
N LYS A 149 26.94 10.02 -5.90
CA LYS A 149 27.33 9.61 -7.26
C LYS A 149 28.37 8.49 -7.31
N ASP A 150 29.18 8.35 -6.24
CA ASP A 150 30.26 7.36 -6.17
C ASP A 150 29.82 6.01 -5.56
N SER A 151 28.56 5.86 -5.15
CA SER A 151 27.97 4.60 -4.68
C SER A 151 27.42 3.78 -5.85
N LYS A 152 27.35 2.44 -5.73
CA LYS A 152 26.70 1.60 -6.76
C LYS A 152 25.17 1.72 -6.73
N TYR A 153 24.60 2.45 -5.78
CA TYR A 153 23.19 2.82 -5.75
C TYR A 153 23.05 4.33 -5.52
N PRO A 154 23.13 5.13 -6.59
CA PRO A 154 23.12 6.58 -6.46
C PRO A 154 21.78 7.08 -5.94
N SER A 155 21.80 8.23 -5.24
CA SER A 155 20.60 8.81 -4.63
C SER A 155 19.50 9.12 -5.63
N SER A 156 19.85 9.41 -6.90
CA SER A 156 18.89 9.61 -7.98
C SER A 156 18.08 8.35 -8.27
N ASP A 157 18.75 7.19 -8.32
CA ASP A 157 18.11 5.89 -8.56
C ASP A 157 17.27 5.50 -7.35
N GLN A 158 17.81 5.75 -6.14
CA GLN A 158 17.08 5.53 -4.90
C GLN A 158 15.80 6.38 -4.82
N PHE A 159 15.88 7.64 -5.21
CA PHE A 159 14.72 8.53 -5.27
C PHE A 159 13.71 8.06 -6.31
N LEU A 160 14.17 7.73 -7.52
CA LEU A 160 13.31 7.27 -8.61
C LEU A 160 12.54 6.00 -8.24
N ASP A 161 13.22 4.98 -7.71
CA ASP A 161 12.58 3.72 -7.31
C ASP A 161 11.46 3.96 -6.28
N ASN A 162 11.71 4.81 -5.29
CA ASN A 162 10.75 5.13 -4.24
C ASN A 162 9.57 5.98 -4.74
N VAL A 163 9.82 6.94 -5.63
CA VAL A 163 8.75 7.73 -6.27
C VAL A 163 7.86 6.86 -7.15
N VAL A 164 8.43 5.88 -7.86
CA VAL A 164 7.64 4.92 -8.64
C VAL A 164 6.77 4.06 -7.71
N MET A 165 7.31 3.57 -6.59
CA MET A 165 6.52 2.84 -5.59
C MET A 165 5.40 3.70 -4.99
N LEU A 166 5.68 4.97 -4.67
CA LEU A 166 4.69 5.94 -4.22
C LEU A 166 3.54 6.09 -5.23
N GLY A 167 3.88 6.26 -6.51
CA GLY A 167 2.89 6.35 -7.59
C GLY A 167 2.01 5.11 -7.68
N LEU A 168 2.60 3.92 -7.55
CA LEU A 168 1.86 2.65 -7.55
C LEU A 168 0.89 2.57 -6.36
N PHE A 169 1.34 2.90 -5.14
CA PHE A 169 0.48 2.87 -3.95
C PHE A 169 -0.70 3.85 -4.06
N LEU A 170 -0.46 5.04 -4.63
CA LEU A 170 -1.52 6.00 -4.90
C LEU A 170 -2.54 5.44 -5.91
N VAL A 171 -2.07 4.83 -7.01
CA VAL A 171 -2.95 4.19 -7.99
C VAL A 171 -3.78 3.07 -7.35
N PHE A 172 -3.19 2.26 -6.46
CA PHE A 172 -3.90 1.20 -5.74
C PHE A 172 -4.96 1.76 -4.81
N PHE A 173 -4.63 2.83 -4.07
CA PHE A 173 -5.59 3.52 -3.23
C PHE A 173 -6.78 4.04 -4.04
N LEU A 174 -6.53 4.74 -5.15
CA LEU A 174 -7.58 5.26 -6.03
C LEU A 174 -8.43 4.14 -6.62
N TYR A 175 -7.82 3.03 -7.01
CA TYR A 175 -8.53 1.85 -7.49
C TYR A 175 -9.47 1.28 -6.41
N GLU A 176 -8.98 1.08 -5.18
CA GLU A 176 -9.81 0.58 -4.08
C GLU A 176 -10.98 1.53 -3.77
N ILE A 177 -10.74 2.84 -3.67
CA ILE A 177 -11.79 3.85 -3.46
C ILE A 177 -12.81 3.84 -4.60
N PHE A 178 -12.36 3.75 -5.86
CA PHE A 178 -13.25 3.65 -7.01
C PHE A 178 -14.14 2.41 -6.92
N THR A 179 -13.59 1.26 -6.55
CA THR A 179 -14.38 0.04 -6.39
C THR A 179 -15.41 0.17 -5.26
N ILE A 180 -15.00 0.68 -4.09
CA ILE A 180 -15.92 0.92 -2.96
C ILE A 180 -17.05 1.87 -3.38
N GLY A 181 -16.71 2.99 -4.03
CA GLY A 181 -17.68 3.98 -4.52
C GLY A 181 -18.69 3.39 -5.50
N ARG A 182 -18.25 2.54 -6.45
CA ARG A 182 -19.17 1.84 -7.35
C ARG A 182 -20.13 0.92 -6.61
N THR A 183 -19.65 0.20 -5.60
CA THR A 183 -20.52 -0.71 -4.81
C THR A 183 -21.57 0.05 -4.01
N TYR A 184 -21.20 1.20 -3.45
CA TYR A 184 -22.12 2.07 -2.71
C TYR A 184 -23.25 2.58 -3.62
N MET A 185 -22.91 3.07 -4.82
CA MET A 185 -23.89 3.55 -5.79
C MET A 185 -24.89 2.47 -6.21
N THR A 186 -24.44 1.23 -6.43
CA THR A 186 -25.34 0.12 -6.78
C THR A 186 -26.19 -0.35 -5.61
N ALA A 187 -25.68 -0.28 -4.38
CA ALA A 187 -26.46 -0.61 -3.19
C ALA A 187 -27.56 0.42 -2.92
N GLU A 188 -27.32 1.70 -3.22
CA GLU A 188 -28.36 2.73 -3.09
C GLU A 188 -29.44 2.58 -4.17
N ALA A 189 -29.05 2.26 -5.41
CA ALA A 189 -29.98 2.04 -6.51
C ALA A 189 -30.92 0.83 -6.31
N SER A 190 -30.53 -0.16 -5.49
CA SER A 190 -31.32 -1.35 -5.21
C SER A 190 -32.25 -1.21 -4.00
N LYS A 191 -32.20 -0.10 -3.25
CA LYS A 191 -33.15 0.13 -2.15
C LYS A 191 -34.56 0.30 -2.73
N PRO A 192 -35.54 -0.57 -2.37
CA PRO A 192 -36.91 -0.39 -2.82
C PRO A 192 -37.43 0.95 -2.30
N TYR A 193 -37.98 1.76 -3.20
CA TYR A 193 -38.66 3.01 -2.86
C TYR A 193 -39.71 2.67 -1.80
N LYS A 194 -39.53 3.17 -0.57
CA LYS A 194 -40.48 2.97 0.51
C LYS A 194 -41.73 3.72 0.10
N SER A 195 -42.69 3.04 -0.54
CA SER A 195 -43.95 3.63 -0.94
C SER A 195 -44.57 4.22 0.32
N ILE A 196 -44.70 5.54 0.32
CA ILE A 196 -45.46 6.27 1.31
C ILE A 196 -46.88 5.72 1.17
N GLN A 197 -47.25 4.78 2.04
CA GLN A 197 -48.65 4.47 2.27
C GLN A 197 -49.29 5.76 2.74
N LEU A 198 -49.99 6.43 1.83
CA LEU A 198 -51.05 7.38 2.14
C LEU A 198 -52.10 6.58 2.93
N ARG A 199 -51.86 6.49 4.24
CA ARG A 199 -52.80 5.99 5.23
C ARG A 199 -53.99 6.94 5.18
N GLY A 200 -55.13 6.36 4.79
CA GLY A 200 -56.35 7.09 4.46
C GLY A 200 -56.69 8.21 5.44
N VAL A 201 -56.93 9.39 4.86
CA VAL A 201 -57.81 10.38 5.47
C VAL A 201 -59.21 9.85 5.25
N ARG A 202 -59.81 9.43 6.36
CA ARG A 202 -61.17 8.91 6.50
C ARG A 202 -62.16 10.07 6.47
#